data_AF-A0A3S0F8Q3-F1
#
_entry.id   AF-A0A3S0F8Q3-F1
#
_cell.length_a   1.000
_cell.length_b   1.000
_cell.length_c   1.000
_cell.angle_alpha   90.00
_cell.angle_beta   90.00
_cell.angle_gamma   90.00
#
_symmetry.space_group_name_H-M   'P 1'
#
loop_
_entity.id
_entity.type
_entity.pdbx_description
1 polymer ?
#
loop_
_entity_poly.entity_id
_entity_poly.type
_entity_poly.pdbx_seq_one_letter_code
_entity_poly.pdbx_strand_id
1 'polypeptide(L)'
;MSAPLHFPATSSPLYRLDDETDAMALTDQMSARLAQLQALLAMTYGDAGDAFRRMAQSHRDDYLWACYMIAGEVRELGDALLVQRRKEAGPNA
;
A
#
# COMPACT_ATOMS: atom_id res chain seq x y z
N MET A 1 -10.16 17.10 9.40
CA MET A 1 -10.57 15.73 9.81
C MET A 1 -9.62 14.75 9.14
N SER A 2 -8.70 14.24 9.94
CA SER A 2 -7.65 13.29 9.58
C SER A 2 -8.25 11.93 9.20
N ALA A 3 -7.77 11.28 8.14
CA ALA A 3 -8.25 9.96 7.76
C ALA A 3 -7.46 8.88 8.54
N PRO A 4 -8.14 7.97 9.26
CA PRO A 4 -7.49 6.83 9.91
C PRO A 4 -7.06 5.81 8.86
N LEU A 5 -5.85 5.27 9.03
CA LEU A 5 -5.27 4.20 8.22
C LEU A 5 -5.01 2.99 9.12
N HIS A 6 -5.30 1.81 8.59
CA HIS A 6 -5.18 0.56 9.31
C HIS A 6 -3.77 0.00 9.11
N PHE A 7 -3.36 -0.16 7.86
CA PHE A 7 -2.22 -0.99 7.45
C PHE A 7 -2.28 -2.41 8.07
N PRO A 8 -2.03 -3.46 7.28
CA PRO A 8 -2.92 -4.63 7.35
C PRO A 8 -2.57 -5.66 8.44
N ALA A 9 -1.73 -5.29 9.41
CA ALA A 9 -1.41 -6.12 10.57
C ALA A 9 -2.40 -5.95 11.73
N THR A 10 -3.32 -4.98 11.67
CA THR A 10 -4.16 -4.61 12.80
C THR A 10 -5.63 -4.43 12.42
N SER A 11 -6.54 -4.89 13.30
CA SER A 11 -8.00 -4.71 13.15
C SER A 11 -8.49 -3.31 13.53
N SER A 12 -7.59 -2.45 14.01
CA SER A 12 -7.89 -1.10 14.50
C SER A 12 -6.92 -0.13 13.85
N PRO A 13 -7.36 1.10 13.50
CA PRO A 13 -6.48 2.04 12.82
C PRO A 13 -5.30 2.44 13.71
N LEU A 14 -4.10 2.04 13.31
CA LEU A 14 -2.85 2.34 14.01
C LEU A 14 -2.23 3.65 13.52
N TYR A 15 -2.51 4.04 12.28
CA TYR A 15 -1.92 5.20 11.63
C TYR A 15 -2.97 6.26 11.35
N ARG A 16 -2.53 7.52 11.26
CA ARG A 16 -3.40 8.65 10.95
C ARG A 16 -2.67 9.59 10.00
N LEU A 17 -3.35 10.03 8.95
CA LEU A 17 -2.80 11.08 8.09
C LEU A 17 -2.70 12.39 8.86
N ASP A 18 -1.61 13.11 8.65
CA ASP A 18 -1.48 14.47 9.16
C ASP A 18 -2.47 15.40 8.43
N ASP A 19 -3.02 16.39 9.12
CA ASP A 19 -4.01 17.30 8.53
C ASP A 19 -3.41 18.16 7.40
N GLU A 20 -2.08 18.37 7.40
CA GLU A 20 -1.33 19.09 6.36
C GLU A 20 -0.90 18.18 5.18
N THR A 21 -1.26 16.89 5.20
CA THR A 21 -0.88 15.97 4.12
C THR A 21 -1.65 16.30 2.84
N ASP A 22 -0.94 16.77 1.83
CA ASP A 22 -1.51 17.08 0.51
C ASP A 22 -1.63 15.83 -0.39
N ALA A 23 -2.32 16.00 -1.52
CA ALA A 23 -2.48 14.93 -2.51
C ALA A 23 -1.16 14.47 -3.15
N MET A 24 -0.13 15.32 -3.17
CA MET A 24 1.17 14.99 -3.75
C MET A 24 1.93 14.01 -2.86
N ALA A 25 2.00 14.28 -1.56
CA ALA A 25 2.61 13.39 -0.57
C ALA A 25 1.93 12.00 -0.55
N LEU A 26 0.60 11.95 -0.68
CA LEU A 26 -0.14 10.68 -0.81
C LEU A 26 0.21 9.94 -2.10
N THR A 27 0.37 10.66 -3.21
CA THR A 27 0.75 10.08 -4.51
C THR A 27 2.17 9.53 -4.47
N ASP A 28 3.11 10.24 -3.82
CA ASP A 28 4.49 9.79 -3.65
C ASP A 28 4.57 8.53 -2.80
N GLN A 29 3.84 8.51 -1.66
CA GLN A 29 3.79 7.34 -0.79
C GLN A 29 3.16 6.13 -1.49
N MET A 30 2.08 6.34 -2.26
CA MET A 30 1.45 5.29 -3.06
C MET A 30 2.42 4.75 -4.13
N SER A 31 3.16 5.64 -4.79
CA SER A 31 4.17 5.28 -5.80
C SER A 31 5.31 4.46 -5.18
N ALA A 32 5.78 4.85 -4.00
CA ALA A 32 6.79 4.10 -3.26
C ALA A 32 6.31 2.68 -2.90
N ARG A 33 5.06 2.54 -2.43
CA ARG A 33 4.47 1.23 -2.10
C ARG A 33 4.25 0.36 -3.34
N LEU A 34 3.84 0.94 -4.47
CA LEU A 34 3.74 0.24 -5.73
C LEU A 34 5.11 -0.26 -6.22
N ALA A 35 6.15 0.55 -6.13
CA ALA A 35 7.51 0.14 -6.49
C ALA A 35 8.02 -1.02 -5.61
N GLN A 36 7.74 -0.98 -4.31
CA GLN A 36 8.05 -2.07 -3.38
C GLN A 36 7.30 -3.36 -3.74
N LEU A 37 5.99 -3.27 -4.02
CA LEU A 37 5.19 -4.41 -4.44
C LEU A 37 5.70 -5.00 -5.75
N GLN A 38 6.02 -4.17 -6.73
CA GLN A 38 6.59 -4.60 -8.00
C GLN A 38 7.93 -5.33 -7.82
N ALA A 39 8.81 -4.81 -6.98
CA ALA A 39 10.10 -5.45 -6.69
C ALA A 39 9.92 -6.83 -6.03
N LEU A 40 8.95 -6.97 -5.12
CA LEU A 40 8.64 -8.26 -4.50
C LEU A 40 8.01 -9.23 -5.50
N LEU A 41 7.04 -8.78 -6.29
CA LEU A 41 6.42 -9.63 -7.31
C LEU A 41 7.43 -10.10 -8.36
N ALA A 42 8.46 -9.30 -8.68
CA ALA A 42 9.53 -9.70 -9.58
C ALA A 42 10.28 -10.97 -9.14
N MET A 43 10.31 -11.28 -7.83
CA MET A 43 10.91 -12.52 -7.32
C MET A 43 10.08 -13.77 -7.60
N THR A 44 8.83 -13.62 -8.03
CA THR A 44 7.89 -14.75 -8.18
C THR A 44 7.86 -15.35 -9.59
N TYR A 45 8.51 -14.71 -10.56
CA TYR A 45 8.55 -15.13 -11.97
C TYR A 45 9.95 -15.02 -12.58
N GLY A 46 10.10 -15.52 -13.81
CA GLY A 46 11.39 -15.60 -14.49
C GLY A 46 12.41 -16.43 -13.70
N ASP A 47 13.69 -16.06 -13.84
CA ASP A 47 14.82 -16.74 -13.20
C ASP A 47 14.76 -16.63 -11.66
N ALA A 48 14.30 -15.50 -11.13
CA ALA A 48 14.13 -15.30 -9.69
C ALA A 48 13.02 -16.20 -9.11
N GLY A 49 12.00 -16.52 -9.92
CA GLY A 49 10.89 -17.39 -9.54
C GLY A 49 11.33 -18.79 -9.11
N ASP A 50 12.47 -19.29 -9.61
CA ASP A 50 13.01 -20.58 -9.16
C ASP A 50 13.50 -20.53 -7.72
N ALA A 51 14.06 -19.41 -7.27
CA ALA A 51 14.47 -19.23 -5.88
C ALA A 51 13.24 -19.21 -4.97
N PHE A 52 12.20 -18.45 -5.36
CA PHE A 52 10.92 -18.43 -4.67
C PHE A 52 10.28 -19.83 -4.59
N ARG A 53 10.25 -20.58 -5.70
CA ARG A 53 9.68 -21.94 -5.72
C ARG A 53 10.44 -22.93 -4.84
N ARG A 54 11.73 -22.71 -4.59
CA ARG A 54 12.57 -23.54 -3.71
C ARG A 54 12.45 -23.19 -2.22
N MET A 55 11.81 -22.08 -1.86
CA MET A 55 11.55 -21.74 -0.47
C MET A 55 10.60 -22.77 0.18
N ALA A 56 10.71 -22.91 1.51
CA ALA A 56 9.73 -23.66 2.29
C ALA A 56 8.32 -23.10 2.08
N GLN A 57 7.29 -23.95 2.15
CA GLN A 57 5.91 -23.56 1.91
C GLN A 57 5.50 -22.36 2.78
N SER A 58 5.80 -22.41 4.09
CA SER A 58 5.53 -21.32 5.03
C SER A 58 6.13 -20.00 4.58
N HIS A 59 7.39 -19.99 4.14
CA HIS A 59 8.05 -18.77 3.66
C HIS A 59 7.43 -18.23 2.38
N ARG A 60 6.95 -19.10 1.47
CA ARG A 60 6.24 -18.65 0.27
C ARG A 60 4.91 -18.00 0.63
N ASP A 61 4.19 -18.59 1.58
CA ASP A 61 2.91 -18.06 2.05
C ASP A 61 3.12 -16.71 2.75
N ASP A 62 4.10 -16.61 3.65
CA ASP A 62 4.46 -15.36 4.33
C ASP A 62 4.89 -14.27 3.32
N TYR A 63 5.62 -14.67 2.28
CA TYR A 63 6.07 -13.75 1.22
C TYR A 63 4.89 -13.21 0.42
N LEU A 64 4.00 -14.08 -0.05
CA LEU A 64 2.80 -13.66 -0.78
C LEU A 64 1.84 -12.88 0.11
N TRP A 65 1.79 -13.20 1.41
CA TRP A 65 1.08 -12.42 2.39
C TRP A 65 1.66 -11.00 2.50
N ALA A 66 2.98 -10.83 2.56
CA ALA A 66 3.60 -9.51 2.53
C ALA A 66 3.25 -8.70 1.27
N CYS A 67 3.21 -9.35 0.09
CA CYS A 67 2.72 -8.70 -1.13
C CYS A 67 1.24 -8.26 -1.01
N TYR A 68 0.38 -9.14 -0.48
CA TYR A 68 -1.03 -8.81 -0.23
C TYR A 68 -1.19 -7.63 0.73
N MET A 69 -0.37 -7.59 1.77
CA MET A 69 -0.35 -6.52 2.76
C MET A 69 -0.02 -5.18 2.10
N ILE A 70 1.04 -5.09 1.32
CA ILE A 70 1.41 -3.86 0.60
C ILE A 70 0.31 -3.44 -0.40
N ALA A 71 -0.33 -4.39 -1.09
CA ALA A 71 -1.46 -4.08 -1.97
C ALA A 71 -2.65 -3.48 -1.20
N GLY A 72 -2.89 -3.92 0.04
CA GLY A 72 -3.83 -3.31 0.96
C GLY A 72 -3.47 -1.86 1.31
N GLU A 73 -2.19 -1.60 1.63
CA GLU A 73 -1.70 -0.24 1.91
C GLU A 73 -1.92 0.71 0.74
N VAL A 74 -1.63 0.26 -0.49
CA VAL A 74 -1.85 1.04 -1.72
C VAL A 74 -3.33 1.41 -1.88
N ARG A 75 -4.25 0.48 -1.56
CA ARG A 75 -5.69 0.74 -1.62
C ARG A 75 -6.09 1.82 -0.62
N GLU A 76 -5.67 1.69 0.64
CA GLU A 76 -5.98 2.68 1.67
C GLU A 76 -5.42 4.08 1.33
N LEU A 77 -4.21 4.15 0.75
CA LEU A 77 -3.62 5.40 0.25
C LEU A 77 -4.41 5.99 -0.92
N GLY A 78 -4.90 5.15 -1.84
CA GLY A 78 -5.77 5.57 -2.93
C GLY A 78 -7.10 6.14 -2.45
N ASP A 79 -7.74 5.48 -1.47
CA ASP A 79 -8.98 5.96 -0.85
C ASP A 79 -8.75 7.32 -0.15
N ALA A 80 -7.64 7.46 0.57
CA ALA A 80 -7.24 8.72 1.17
C ALA A 80 -7.00 9.83 0.14
N LEU A 81 -6.36 9.52 -0.98
CA LEU A 81 -6.11 10.46 -2.07
C LEU A 81 -7.43 10.99 -2.66
N LEU A 82 -8.40 10.10 -2.90
CA LEU A 82 -9.72 10.50 -3.40
C LEU A 82 -10.44 11.42 -2.41
N VAL A 83 -10.32 11.16 -1.10
CA VAL A 83 -10.88 12.03 -0.05
C VAL A 83 -10.21 13.40 -0.06
N GLN A 84 -8.88 13.48 -0.20
CA GLN A 84 -8.18 14.76 -0.27
C GLN A 84 -8.52 15.56 -1.53
N ARG A 85 -8.54 14.91 -2.70
CA ARG A 85 -8.95 15.57 -3.96
C ARG A 85 -10.36 16.16 -3.88
N ARG A 86 -11.28 15.49 -3.19
CA ARG A 86 -12.64 16.01 -2.97
C ARG A 86 -12.66 17.23 -2.05
N LYS A 87 -11.80 17.27 -1.03
CA LYS A 87 -11.66 18.43 -0.15
C LYS A 87 -11.05 19.62 -0.91
N GLU A 88 -10.03 19.38 -1.73
CA GLU A 88 -9.41 20.39 -2.61
C GLU A 88 -10.41 20.99 -3.61
N ALA A 89 -11.34 20.17 -4.14
CA ALA A 89 -12.34 20.63 -5.12
C ALA A 89 -13.42 21.55 -4.53
N GLY A 90 -13.69 21.49 -3.21
CA GLY A 90 -14.67 22.33 -2.53
C GLY A 90 -16.14 22.13 -2.99
N PRO A 91 -17.14 22.54 -2.19
CA PRO A 91 -18.56 22.41 -2.53
C PRO A 91 -19.08 23.40 -3.59
N ASN A 92 -18.19 24.06 -4.36
CA ASN A 92 -18.58 25.13 -5.30
C ASN A 92 -17.93 24.99 -6.69
N ALA A 93 -17.57 23.76 -7.08
CA ALA A 93 -17.28 23.41 -8.47
C ALA A 93 -18.58 23.09 -9.24
#